data_AF-A0A924N6S6-F1
#
_entry.id   AF-A0A924N6S6-F1
#
_cell.length_a   1.000
_cell.length_b   1.000
_cell.length_c   1.000
_cell.angle_alpha   90.00
_cell.angle_beta   90.00
_cell.angle_gamma   90.00
#
_symmetry.space_group_name_H-M   'P 1'
#
loop_
_entity.id
_entity.type
_entity.pdbx_description
1 polymer ?
#
loop_
_entity_poly.entity_id
_entity_poly.type
_entity_poly.pdbx_seq_one_letter_code
_entity_poly.pdbx_strand_id
1 'polypeptide(L)'
;MIPVPARAALLLTGLLAVAACSPKTEPTTARSAPEATRGVGAEVLVYQCDNGQTLRASYPDRDTALVEYQGRSRILKSGRAASGARYVGDSLQWWTQGLARGAVAPLAMGEDLASAVSVNCAVVPPPAVTAPPAQPPVAVTEPAPIAAVTPPAPVPVVTHAPTPLAESLIEPSRDLGGVLPLKHGIFVASGASCGSPPNAALRRYDGVGLSGAHTRACRAKVLSHRGKAYELDQSCLDAGSGPAKRTSERQTIVIENNLNFVLRRKAGEQRFKYCAASLLPAGVK
;
A
#
# COMPACT_ATOMS: atom_id res chain seq x y z
N MET A 1 33.36 39.78 -53.43
CA MET A 1 32.74 40.79 -54.30
C MET A 1 31.26 40.82 -53.98
N ILE A 2 30.77 42.00 -53.61
CA ILE A 2 29.41 42.35 -53.14
C ILE A 2 28.64 42.93 -54.36
N PRO A 3 27.31 42.79 -54.47
CA PRO A 3 26.44 43.88 -54.04
C PRO A 3 25.18 43.46 -53.25
N VAL A 4 24.85 44.33 -52.30
CA VAL A 4 23.58 44.47 -51.57
C VAL A 4 22.62 45.32 -52.41
N PRO A 5 21.29 45.18 -52.24
CA PRO A 5 20.43 46.37 -52.33
C PRO A 5 19.62 46.63 -51.05
N ALA A 6 19.31 47.91 -50.90
CA ALA A 6 18.99 48.60 -49.67
C ALA A 6 17.50 48.58 -49.27
N ARG A 7 17.31 48.62 -47.95
CA ARG A 7 16.30 49.34 -47.14
C ARG A 7 15.05 49.91 -47.83
N ALA A 8 13.89 49.53 -47.32
CA ALA A 8 12.78 50.45 -47.10
C ALA A 8 12.14 50.16 -45.74
N ALA A 9 12.29 51.10 -44.80
CA ALA A 9 11.55 51.14 -43.55
C ALA A 9 10.28 51.97 -43.77
N LEU A 10 9.13 51.47 -43.34
CA LEU A 10 7.96 52.30 -43.07
C LEU A 10 7.43 51.96 -41.68
N LEU A 11 7.60 52.93 -40.78
CA LEU A 11 6.97 53.03 -39.48
C LEU A 11 5.49 53.39 -39.68
N LEU A 12 4.58 52.67 -39.02
CA LEU A 12 3.23 53.17 -38.75
C LEU A 12 2.86 52.88 -37.30
N THR A 13 3.04 53.93 -36.53
CA THR A 13 2.64 54.16 -35.15
C THR A 13 1.14 54.37 -35.06
N GLY A 14 0.49 53.76 -34.06
CA GLY A 14 -0.64 54.35 -33.34
C GLY A 14 -2.04 53.86 -33.70
N LEU A 15 -2.65 53.10 -32.78
CA LEU A 15 -3.98 53.41 -32.26
C LEU A 15 -4.05 52.95 -30.79
N LEU A 16 -4.04 53.91 -29.86
CA LEU A 16 -4.42 53.69 -28.46
C LEU A 16 -5.95 53.49 -28.42
N ALA A 17 -6.40 52.30 -28.03
CA ALA A 17 -7.76 52.08 -27.56
C ALA A 17 -7.71 51.79 -26.06
N VAL A 18 -7.91 52.82 -25.24
CA VAL A 18 -8.12 52.67 -23.79
C VAL A 18 -9.58 52.23 -23.59
N ALA A 19 -9.82 50.92 -23.66
CA ALA A 19 -11.07 50.33 -23.22
C ALA A 19 -11.03 50.20 -21.69
N ALA A 20 -11.55 51.20 -21.00
CA ALA A 20 -11.83 51.14 -19.57
C ALA A 20 -13.02 50.18 -19.32
N CYS A 21 -12.73 48.89 -19.18
CA CYS A 21 -13.68 47.94 -18.61
C CYS A 21 -13.41 47.83 -17.10
N SER A 22 -14.26 48.50 -16.33
CA SER A 22 -14.42 48.25 -14.90
C SER A 22 -14.66 46.75 -14.67
N PRO A 23 -14.03 46.11 -13.67
CA PRO A 23 -14.45 44.77 -13.27
C PRO A 23 -15.84 44.89 -12.65
N LYS A 24 -16.84 44.47 -13.42
CA LYS A 24 -18.19 44.18 -12.91
C LYS A 24 -18.03 43.07 -11.88
N THR A 25 -18.27 43.40 -10.62
CA THR A 25 -18.40 42.43 -9.54
C THR A 25 -19.61 41.56 -9.84
N GLU A 26 -19.39 40.47 -10.56
CA GLU A 26 -20.33 39.36 -10.61
C GLU A 26 -20.28 38.63 -9.26
N PRO A 27 -21.44 38.30 -8.67
CA PRO A 27 -21.49 37.50 -7.48
C PRO A 27 -20.87 36.14 -7.81
N THR A 28 -19.76 35.83 -7.15
CA THR A 28 -19.14 34.50 -7.21
C THR A 28 -20.07 33.51 -6.51
N THR A 29 -21.06 33.02 -7.25
CA THR A 29 -21.69 31.74 -6.97
C THR A 29 -20.67 30.66 -7.34
N ALA A 30 -20.08 30.06 -6.31
CA ALA A 30 -19.45 28.75 -6.30
C ALA A 30 -18.47 28.43 -7.44
N ARG A 31 -17.19 28.78 -7.25
CA ARG A 31 -16.13 27.82 -7.56
C ARG A 31 -15.76 27.13 -6.24
N SER A 32 -16.52 26.10 -5.90
CA SER A 32 -16.01 25.05 -5.04
C SER A 32 -14.67 24.63 -5.65
N ALA A 33 -13.58 24.85 -4.92
CA ALA A 33 -12.31 24.21 -5.21
C ALA A 33 -12.61 22.72 -5.46
N PRO A 34 -11.99 22.06 -6.45
CA PRO A 34 -12.12 20.62 -6.53
C PRO A 34 -11.64 20.10 -5.18
N GLU A 35 -12.60 19.55 -4.46
CA GLU A 35 -12.45 18.92 -3.19
C GLU A 35 -11.30 17.95 -3.37
N ALA A 36 -10.16 18.32 -2.81
CA ALA A 36 -9.13 17.37 -2.50
C ALA A 36 -9.72 16.47 -1.43
N THR A 37 -10.58 15.55 -1.85
CA THR A 37 -10.72 14.25 -1.22
C THR A 37 -9.38 13.53 -1.45
N ARG A 38 -8.30 14.08 -0.87
CA ARG A 38 -7.09 13.32 -0.61
C ARG A 38 -7.57 12.18 0.24
N GLY A 39 -7.43 10.97 -0.29
CA GLY A 39 -7.76 9.73 0.40
C GLY A 39 -7.31 9.83 1.85
N VAL A 40 -8.29 9.93 2.74
CA VAL A 40 -8.08 9.81 4.17
C VAL A 40 -7.58 8.39 4.41
N GLY A 41 -6.36 8.25 4.94
CA GLY A 41 -5.94 7.03 5.62
C GLY A 41 -4.96 6.10 4.90
N ALA A 42 -4.21 6.54 3.89
CA ALA A 42 -3.06 5.74 3.46
C ALA A 42 -1.91 5.93 4.45
N GLU A 43 -1.61 4.88 5.22
CA GLU A 43 -0.47 4.84 6.13
C GLU A 43 0.81 5.23 5.37
N VAL A 44 1.57 6.16 5.97
CA VAL A 44 2.86 6.60 5.42
C VAL A 44 3.95 5.67 5.94
N LEU A 45 4.55 4.90 5.04
CA LEU A 45 5.73 4.10 5.34
C LEU A 45 6.98 4.98 5.21
N VAL A 46 7.85 4.90 6.21
CA VAL A 46 9.13 5.61 6.25
C VAL A 46 10.25 4.61 6.01
N TYR A 47 11.14 4.91 5.07
CA TYR A 47 12.28 4.07 4.72
C TYR A 47 13.59 4.82 4.97
N GLN A 48 14.60 4.15 5.55
CA GLN A 48 15.99 4.60 5.48
C GLN A 48 16.67 4.00 4.25
N CYS A 49 17.34 4.85 3.48
CA CYS A 49 18.10 4.45 2.31
C CYS A 49 19.60 4.36 2.60
N ASP A 50 20.32 3.53 1.84
CA ASP A 50 21.76 3.29 1.99
C ASP A 50 22.61 4.58 1.86
N ASN A 51 22.09 5.60 1.16
CA ASN A 51 22.73 6.91 1.02
C ASN A 51 22.42 7.88 2.18
N GLY A 52 21.83 7.40 3.27
CA GLY A 52 21.46 8.19 4.46
C GLY A 52 20.21 9.06 4.28
N GLN A 53 19.58 9.06 3.10
CA GLN A 53 18.34 9.81 2.88
C GLN A 53 17.13 9.01 3.37
N THR A 54 16.10 9.73 3.80
CA THR A 54 14.80 9.15 4.13
C THR A 54 13.86 9.24 2.94
N LEU A 55 13.17 8.16 2.64
CA LEU A 55 12.08 8.11 1.66
C LEU A 55 10.77 7.88 2.41
N ARG A 56 9.76 8.71 2.15
CA ARG A 56 8.40 8.51 2.67
C ARG A 56 7.50 8.11 1.53
N ALA A 57 6.76 7.01 1.69
CA ALA A 57 5.81 6.55 0.68
C ALA A 57 4.44 6.30 1.32
N SER A 58 3.39 6.77 0.67
CA SER A 58 2.02 6.33 0.94
C SER A 58 1.38 5.81 -0.34
N TYR A 59 0.44 4.89 -0.20
CA TYR A 59 -0.21 4.22 -1.32
C TYR A 59 -1.72 4.43 -1.15
N PRO A 60 -2.27 5.56 -1.65
CA PRO A 60 -3.70 5.86 -1.53
C PRO A 60 -4.57 4.83 -2.21
N ASP A 61 -4.05 4.23 -3.27
CA ASP A 61 -4.67 3.16 -3.99
C ASP A 61 -3.58 2.20 -4.48
N ARG A 62 -4.03 1.19 -5.21
CA ARG A 62 -3.18 0.13 -5.73
C ARG A 62 -2.16 0.64 -6.76
N ASP A 63 -2.55 1.58 -7.60
CA ASP A 63 -1.83 1.97 -8.82
C ASP A 63 -1.09 3.32 -8.67
N THR A 64 -1.15 3.93 -7.48
CA THR A 64 -0.56 5.22 -7.15
C THR A 64 0.34 5.12 -5.92
N ALA A 65 1.55 5.69 -6.01
CA ALA A 65 2.42 5.92 -4.85
C ALA A 65 2.70 7.42 -4.73
N LEU A 66 2.45 7.99 -3.56
CA LEU A 66 2.89 9.34 -3.20
C LEU A 66 4.24 9.20 -2.50
N VAL A 67 5.31 9.64 -3.16
CA VAL A 67 6.68 9.48 -2.68
C VAL A 67 7.29 10.84 -2.41
N GLU A 68 7.79 11.02 -1.19
CA GLU A 68 8.68 12.13 -0.82
C GLU A 68 10.10 11.60 -0.72
N TYR A 69 10.97 12.12 -1.59
CA TYR A 69 12.39 11.75 -1.63
C TYR A 69 13.21 12.97 -2.06
N GLN A 70 14.32 13.22 -1.36
CA GLN A 70 15.17 14.42 -1.57
C GLN A 70 14.39 15.74 -1.42
N GLY A 71 13.47 15.80 -0.45
CA GLY A 71 12.63 16.97 -0.20
C GLY A 71 11.59 17.27 -1.28
N ARG A 72 11.38 16.36 -2.24
CA ARG A 72 10.38 16.52 -3.32
C ARG A 72 9.32 15.44 -3.20
N SER A 73 8.07 15.86 -3.03
CA SER A 73 6.89 14.99 -3.16
C SER A 73 6.53 14.81 -4.64
N ARG A 74 6.30 13.56 -5.05
CA ARG A 74 5.98 13.16 -6.42
C ARG A 74 4.83 12.16 -6.40
N ILE A 75 3.96 12.24 -7.39
CA ILE A 75 2.92 11.23 -7.62
C ILE A 75 3.47 10.26 -8.66
N LEU A 76 3.67 9.01 -8.26
CA LEU A 76 4.15 7.96 -9.14
C LEU A 76 3.00 7.02 -9.50
N LYS A 77 3.01 6.53 -10.73
CA LYS A 77 2.05 5.54 -11.22
C LYS A 77 2.69 4.18 -11.37
N SER A 78 1.89 3.14 -11.14
CA SER A 78 2.35 1.77 -11.28
C SER A 78 2.92 1.52 -12.69
N GLY A 79 4.14 1.02 -12.74
CA GLY A 79 4.88 0.67 -13.95
C GLY A 79 5.03 -0.85 -14.08
N ARG A 80 5.32 -1.31 -15.30
CA ARG A 80 5.57 -2.74 -15.57
C ARG A 80 6.78 -3.22 -14.76
N ALA A 81 6.61 -4.27 -13.95
CA ALA A 81 7.67 -4.87 -13.15
C ALA A 81 7.74 -6.39 -13.38
N ALA A 82 8.96 -6.92 -13.31
CA ALA A 82 9.25 -8.36 -13.32
C ALA A 82 9.44 -8.92 -11.89
N SER A 83 8.83 -8.32 -10.87
CA SER A 83 8.72 -8.80 -9.48
C SER A 83 8.52 -7.60 -8.58
N GLY A 84 7.85 -7.78 -7.44
CA GLY A 84 7.54 -6.64 -6.57
C GLY A 84 6.54 -5.66 -7.20
N ALA A 85 6.54 -4.41 -6.75
CA ALA A 85 5.74 -3.33 -7.34
C ALA A 85 6.62 -2.13 -7.67
N ARG A 86 6.55 -1.68 -8.93
CA ARG A 86 7.31 -0.56 -9.45
C ARG A 86 6.38 0.62 -9.69
N TYR A 87 6.82 1.81 -9.33
CA TYR A 87 6.13 3.06 -9.56
C TYR A 87 7.08 4.04 -10.23
N VAL A 88 6.60 4.76 -11.23
CA VAL A 88 7.38 5.73 -12.01
C VAL A 88 6.63 7.03 -12.20
N GLY A 89 7.37 8.12 -12.30
CA GLY A 89 6.83 9.46 -12.49
C GLY A 89 7.86 10.52 -12.09
N ASP A 90 7.77 11.70 -12.68
CA ASP A 90 8.60 12.87 -12.32
C ASP A 90 10.11 12.55 -12.17
N SER A 91 10.66 11.84 -13.16
CA SER A 91 12.06 11.40 -13.23
C SER A 91 12.53 10.54 -12.05
N LEU A 92 11.61 9.79 -11.44
CA LEU A 92 11.90 8.85 -10.36
C LEU A 92 11.34 7.48 -10.68
N GLN A 93 12.10 6.46 -10.33
CA GLN A 93 11.62 5.10 -10.16
C GLN A 93 11.68 4.73 -8.68
N TRP A 94 10.56 4.22 -8.17
CA TRP A 94 10.46 3.60 -6.87
C TRP A 94 10.01 2.15 -7.04
N TRP A 95 10.87 1.20 -6.69
CA TRP A 95 10.60 -0.22 -6.88
C TRP A 95 10.66 -0.96 -5.55
N THR A 96 9.53 -1.49 -5.11
CA THR A 96 9.37 -2.20 -3.84
C THR A 96 9.36 -3.71 -4.01
N GLN A 97 9.92 -4.44 -3.04
CA GLN A 97 9.80 -5.89 -2.92
C GLN A 97 9.07 -6.23 -1.61
N GLY A 98 7.74 -6.30 -1.69
CA GLY A 98 6.90 -6.19 -0.49
C GLY A 98 6.87 -4.74 0.02
N LEU A 99 6.43 -4.52 1.26
CA LEU A 99 6.41 -3.20 1.88
C LEU A 99 7.68 -2.91 2.70
N ALA A 100 8.45 -3.94 3.05
CA ALA A 100 9.59 -3.80 3.95
C ALA A 100 10.85 -3.24 3.28
N ARG A 101 11.02 -3.45 1.97
CA ARG A 101 12.20 -2.99 1.22
C ARG A 101 11.84 -2.48 -0.16
N GLY A 102 12.68 -1.59 -0.67
CA GLY A 102 12.63 -1.13 -2.05
C GLY A 102 13.93 -0.51 -2.50
N ALA A 103 13.98 -0.06 -3.75
CA ALA A 103 15.10 0.65 -4.33
C ALA A 103 14.57 1.87 -5.08
N VAL A 104 15.25 2.99 -4.90
CA VAL A 104 14.93 4.27 -5.56
C VAL A 104 16.04 4.61 -6.54
N ALA A 105 15.66 5.04 -7.74
CA ALA A 105 16.61 5.44 -8.79
C ALA A 105 16.06 6.64 -9.57
N PRO A 106 16.92 7.54 -10.06
CA PRO A 106 16.53 8.49 -11.09
C PRO A 106 16.04 7.77 -12.34
N LEU A 107 15.01 8.30 -12.99
CA LEU A 107 14.48 7.79 -14.27
C LEU A 107 14.70 8.84 -15.34
N ALA A 108 15.45 8.51 -16.40
CA ALA A 108 15.72 9.43 -17.49
C ALA A 108 14.46 9.66 -18.35
N MET A 109 14.42 10.78 -19.09
CA MET A 109 13.30 11.06 -19.98
C MET A 109 13.25 10.01 -21.10
N GLY A 110 12.07 9.42 -21.33
CA GLY A 110 11.87 8.39 -22.36
C GLY A 110 12.35 6.98 -21.98
N GLU A 111 12.94 6.83 -20.79
CA GLU A 111 13.34 5.54 -20.25
C GLU A 111 12.16 4.84 -19.57
N ASP A 112 11.96 3.55 -19.84
CA ASP A 112 10.95 2.74 -19.13
C ASP A 112 11.50 2.19 -17.82
N LEU A 113 12.74 1.67 -17.80
CA LEU A 113 13.39 1.11 -16.62
C LEU A 113 14.66 1.90 -16.30
N ALA A 114 14.75 2.43 -15.08
CA ALA A 114 15.92 3.21 -14.66
C ALA A 114 17.23 2.41 -14.82
N SER A 115 18.15 2.90 -15.65
CA SER A 115 19.52 2.41 -15.80
C SER A 115 20.49 3.04 -14.81
N ALA A 116 20.08 4.14 -14.17
CA ALA A 116 20.86 4.80 -13.12
C ALA A 116 21.05 3.88 -11.89
N VAL A 117 22.12 4.12 -11.15
CA VAL A 117 22.40 3.39 -9.90
C VAL A 117 21.23 3.58 -8.93
N SER A 118 20.69 2.45 -8.47
CA SER A 118 19.63 2.44 -7.47
C SER A 118 20.19 2.49 -6.05
N VAL A 119 19.52 3.21 -5.17
CA VAL A 119 19.78 3.21 -3.73
C VAL A 119 18.77 2.30 -3.05
N ASN A 120 19.22 1.31 -2.28
CA ASN A 120 18.30 0.47 -1.53
C ASN A 120 17.75 1.21 -0.32
N CYS A 121 16.51 0.93 0.03
CA CYS A 121 15.83 1.48 1.19
C CYS A 121 15.07 0.38 1.94
N ALA A 122 15.08 0.45 3.27
CA ALA A 122 14.38 -0.46 4.16
C ALA A 122 13.44 0.31 5.09
N VAL A 123 12.26 -0.26 5.35
CA VAL A 123 11.26 0.36 6.22
C VAL A 123 11.85 0.50 7.63
N VAL A 124 11.64 1.66 8.22
CA VAL A 124 11.91 1.92 9.63
C VAL A 124 10.61 1.63 10.35
N PRO A 125 10.59 0.66 11.28
CA PRO A 125 9.44 0.49 12.16
C PRO A 125 9.18 1.84 12.85
N PRO A 126 7.91 2.26 12.99
CA PRO A 126 7.63 3.38 13.88
C PRO A 126 8.30 3.08 15.23
N PRO A 127 8.92 4.08 15.89
CA PRO A 127 9.48 3.86 17.22
C PRO A 127 8.40 3.20 18.06
N ALA A 128 8.74 2.09 18.72
CA ALA A 128 7.80 1.43 19.62
C ALA A 128 7.30 2.52 20.56
N VAL A 129 5.98 2.77 20.52
CA VAL A 129 5.36 3.69 21.46
C VAL A 129 5.63 3.03 22.81
N THR A 130 6.62 3.51 23.55
CA THR A 130 6.71 3.22 24.97
C THR A 130 5.35 3.61 25.50
N ALA A 131 4.61 2.61 26.02
CA ALA A 131 3.32 2.87 26.65
C ALA A 131 3.48 4.12 27.53
N PRO A 132 2.59 5.12 27.42
CA PRO A 132 2.63 6.26 28.31
C PRO A 132 2.80 5.72 29.74
N PRO A 133 3.73 6.27 30.55
CA PRO A 133 3.92 5.79 31.91
C PRO A 133 2.54 5.69 32.55
N ALA A 134 2.23 4.53 33.13
CA ALA A 134 0.95 4.27 33.76
C ALA A 134 0.61 5.49 34.62
N GLN A 135 -0.43 6.22 34.22
CA GLN A 135 -0.91 7.32 35.05
C GLN A 135 -1.18 6.72 36.43
N PRO A 136 -0.63 7.27 37.52
CA PRO A 136 -1.00 6.80 38.85
C PRO A 136 -2.53 6.84 38.93
N PRO A 137 -3.16 5.81 39.54
CA PRO A 137 -4.61 5.76 39.60
C PRO A 137 -5.10 7.09 40.18
N VAL A 138 -5.90 7.81 39.38
CA VAL A 138 -6.59 9.01 39.86
C VAL A 138 -7.38 8.54 41.07
N ALA A 139 -7.05 9.09 42.25
CA ALA A 139 -7.75 8.76 43.47
C ALA A 139 -9.22 9.10 43.27
N VAL A 140 -10.05 8.07 43.07
CA VAL A 140 -11.50 8.22 43.08
C VAL A 140 -11.84 8.57 44.52
N THR A 141 -12.13 9.83 44.79
CA THR A 141 -12.66 10.25 46.08
C THR A 141 -14.01 9.56 46.23
N GLU A 142 -14.07 8.61 47.18
CA GLU A 142 -15.27 7.87 47.54
C GLU A 142 -16.38 8.87 47.92
N PRO A 143 -17.53 8.88 47.23
CA PRO A 143 -18.66 9.70 47.66
C PRO A 143 -19.23 9.16 48.97
N ALA A 144 -19.59 10.08 49.88
CA ALA A 144 -20.16 9.81 51.18
C ALA A 144 -21.37 8.84 51.14
N PRO A 145 -21.60 8.02 52.19
CA PRO A 145 -22.63 7.00 52.17
C PRO A 145 -24.03 7.63 52.11
N ILE A 146 -24.77 7.30 51.05
CA ILE A 146 -26.20 7.59 50.94
C ILE A 146 -26.95 6.52 51.74
N ALA A 147 -27.88 6.96 52.58
CA ALA A 147 -28.70 6.13 53.45
C ALA A 147 -29.42 4.99 52.69
N ALA A 148 -29.53 3.85 53.37
CA ALA A 148 -30.07 2.60 52.87
C ALA A 148 -31.49 2.76 52.31
N VAL A 149 -31.62 2.55 51.00
CA VAL A 149 -32.91 2.22 50.37
C VAL A 149 -33.03 0.70 50.36
N THR A 150 -34.11 0.20 50.96
CA THR A 150 -34.46 -1.21 51.02
C THR A 150 -34.61 -1.80 49.62
N PRO A 151 -33.94 -2.92 49.27
CA PRO A 151 -34.08 -3.53 47.95
C PRO A 151 -35.46 -4.19 47.79
N PRO A 152 -36.11 -4.09 46.62
CA PRO A 152 -37.27 -4.92 46.30
C PRO A 152 -36.84 -6.38 46.03
N ALA A 153 -37.81 -7.28 46.17
CA ALA A 153 -37.69 -8.73 46.09
C ALA A 153 -36.93 -9.25 44.84
N PRO A 154 -36.27 -10.42 44.92
CA PRO A 154 -35.46 -10.97 43.84
C PRO A 154 -36.33 -11.40 42.66
N VAL A 155 -36.13 -10.76 41.51
CA VAL A 155 -36.55 -11.26 40.20
C VAL A 155 -35.64 -12.43 39.83
N PRO A 156 -36.15 -13.55 39.27
CA PRO A 156 -35.30 -14.65 38.82
C PRO A 156 -34.41 -14.18 37.67
N VAL A 157 -33.11 -14.08 37.94
CA VAL A 157 -32.09 -13.85 36.91
C VAL A 157 -32.01 -15.13 36.10
N VAL A 158 -32.52 -15.10 34.86
CA VAL A 158 -32.26 -16.16 33.89
C VAL A 158 -30.78 -16.08 33.53
N THR A 159 -29.99 -16.98 34.11
CA THR A 159 -28.57 -17.16 33.85
C THR A 159 -28.38 -17.58 32.39
N HIS A 160 -28.28 -16.60 31.49
CA HIS A 160 -27.72 -16.85 30.17
C HIS A 160 -26.21 -16.94 30.39
N ALA A 161 -25.69 -18.17 30.42
CA ALA A 161 -24.27 -18.39 30.31
C ALA A 161 -23.77 -17.61 29.09
N PRO A 162 -22.68 -16.82 29.19
CA PRO A 162 -22.07 -16.26 28.00
C PRO A 162 -21.62 -17.43 27.14
N THR A 163 -22.31 -17.65 26.02
CA THR A 163 -21.83 -18.54 24.97
C THR A 163 -20.41 -18.09 24.67
N PRO A 164 -19.39 -18.96 24.75
CA PRO A 164 -18.06 -18.58 24.31
C PRO A 164 -18.15 -18.28 22.81
N LEU A 165 -18.15 -16.99 22.46
CA LEU A 165 -17.81 -16.52 21.12
C LEU A 165 -16.29 -16.61 20.96
N ALA A 166 -15.79 -17.83 21.08
CA ALA A 166 -14.44 -18.20 20.70
C ALA A 166 -14.56 -19.51 19.90
N GLU A 167 -13.80 -19.58 18.82
CA GLU A 167 -13.50 -20.80 18.07
C GLU A 167 -14.48 -21.33 17.01
N SER A 168 -15.41 -20.53 16.46
CA SER A 168 -16.31 -20.99 15.37
C SER A 168 -16.30 -20.13 14.09
N LEU A 169 -15.14 -19.58 13.71
CA LEU A 169 -14.89 -19.16 12.32
C LEU A 169 -13.96 -20.10 11.56
N ILE A 170 -13.63 -21.25 12.15
CA ILE A 170 -13.02 -22.35 11.41
C ILE A 170 -14.15 -23.11 10.75
N GLU A 171 -14.71 -22.55 9.67
CA GLU A 171 -15.36 -23.41 8.69
C GLU A 171 -14.31 -24.45 8.26
N PRO A 172 -14.59 -25.76 8.32
CA PRO A 172 -13.77 -26.78 7.67
C PRO A 172 -13.86 -26.52 6.16
N SER A 173 -12.98 -25.63 5.71
CA SER A 173 -13.11 -24.98 4.42
C SER A 173 -12.86 -26.01 3.33
N ARG A 174 -13.90 -26.29 2.54
CA ARG A 174 -13.80 -26.95 1.24
C ARG A 174 -12.93 -26.15 0.23
N ASP A 175 -12.48 -24.94 0.63
CA ASP A 175 -11.49 -24.10 -0.05
C ASP A 175 -10.06 -24.20 0.52
N LEU A 176 -9.78 -25.15 1.42
CA LEU A 176 -8.40 -25.47 1.83
C LEU A 176 -7.85 -26.49 0.86
N GLY A 177 -6.76 -26.16 0.18
CA GLY A 177 -6.15 -27.11 -0.74
C GLY A 177 -5.11 -26.49 -1.64
N GLY A 178 -4.58 -27.35 -2.50
CA GLY A 178 -3.49 -27.00 -3.40
C GLY A 178 -2.11 -27.25 -2.78
N VAL A 179 -1.11 -26.52 -3.29
CA VAL A 179 0.30 -26.71 -2.94
C VAL A 179 0.60 -26.31 -1.48
N LEU A 180 -0.22 -25.42 -0.90
CA LEU A 180 -0.10 -24.93 0.46
C LEU A 180 -1.46 -25.06 1.19
N PRO A 181 -1.49 -25.40 2.49
CA PRO A 181 -2.72 -25.44 3.29
C PRO A 181 -3.22 -24.03 3.68
N LEU A 182 -3.44 -23.17 2.69
CA LEU A 182 -4.00 -21.83 2.83
C LEU A 182 -5.40 -21.78 2.22
N LYS A 183 -6.25 -20.88 2.72
CA LYS A 183 -7.53 -20.59 2.07
C LYS A 183 -7.29 -19.93 0.71
N HIS A 184 -8.00 -20.35 -0.33
CA HIS A 184 -7.98 -19.65 -1.61
C HIS A 184 -8.50 -18.20 -1.48
N GLY A 185 -7.85 -17.26 -2.16
CA GLY A 185 -8.26 -15.86 -2.21
C GLY A 185 -7.11 -14.88 -2.05
N ILE A 186 -7.42 -13.69 -1.51
CA ILE A 186 -6.48 -12.58 -1.40
C ILE A 186 -5.92 -12.48 0.01
N PHE A 187 -4.61 -12.32 0.08
CA PHE A 187 -3.86 -12.02 1.28
C PHE A 187 -3.18 -10.66 1.12
N VAL A 188 -3.22 -9.86 2.17
CA VAL A 188 -2.62 -8.54 2.24
C VAL A 188 -1.56 -8.51 3.33
N ALA A 189 -0.47 -7.78 3.12
CA ALA A 189 0.55 -7.58 4.15
C ALA A 189 -0.07 -7.08 5.46
N SER A 190 0.37 -7.58 6.63
CA SER A 190 -0.33 -7.31 7.90
C SER A 190 -0.47 -5.82 8.26
N GLY A 191 0.47 -4.97 7.83
CA GLY A 191 0.42 -3.50 7.99
C GLY A 191 -0.39 -2.75 6.94
N ALA A 192 -1.10 -3.42 6.04
CA ALA A 192 -1.96 -2.78 5.05
C ALA A 192 -3.45 -3.09 5.29
N SER A 193 -4.31 -2.19 4.83
CA SER A 193 -5.77 -2.34 4.85
C SER A 193 -6.26 -3.25 3.73
N CYS A 194 -7.29 -4.05 3.97
CA CYS A 194 -7.95 -4.85 2.93
C CYS A 194 -8.73 -3.98 1.93
N GLY A 195 -9.24 -2.81 2.34
CA GLY A 195 -10.06 -1.94 1.51
C GLY A 195 -9.27 -1.13 0.47
N SER A 196 -8.03 -0.78 0.81
CA SER A 196 -7.11 -0.03 -0.06
C SER A 196 -5.67 -0.55 0.07
N PRO A 197 -5.39 -1.81 -0.31
CA PRO A 197 -4.07 -2.38 -0.17
C PRO A 197 -3.12 -1.84 -1.26
N PRO A 198 -1.87 -1.49 -0.92
CA PRO A 198 -0.84 -1.21 -1.91
C PRO A 198 -0.61 -2.41 -2.85
N ASN A 199 -0.24 -2.18 -4.11
CA ASN A 199 0.07 -3.26 -5.06
C ASN A 199 1.11 -4.26 -4.50
N ALA A 200 2.16 -3.74 -3.86
CA ALA A 200 3.24 -4.54 -3.26
C ALA A 200 2.76 -5.48 -2.13
N ALA A 201 1.65 -5.12 -1.47
CA ALA A 201 1.11 -5.80 -0.31
C ALA A 201 0.21 -6.99 -0.69
N LEU A 202 -0.19 -7.12 -1.95
CA LEU A 202 -1.18 -8.10 -2.40
C LEU A 202 -0.55 -9.45 -2.79
N ARG A 203 -1.18 -10.53 -2.34
CA ARG A 203 -0.95 -11.89 -2.82
C ARG A 203 -2.28 -12.58 -3.09
N ARG A 204 -2.44 -13.17 -4.28
CA ARG A 204 -3.56 -14.05 -4.62
C ARG A 204 -3.08 -15.50 -4.55
N TYR A 205 -3.78 -16.32 -3.78
CA TYR A 205 -3.58 -17.77 -3.72
C TYR A 205 -4.76 -18.46 -4.38
N ASP A 206 -4.49 -19.30 -5.37
CA ASP A 206 -5.48 -20.04 -6.16
C ASP A 206 -5.35 -21.57 -5.98
N GLY A 207 -4.55 -22.02 -5.03
CA GLY A 207 -4.23 -23.43 -4.83
C GLY A 207 -3.00 -23.90 -5.61
N VAL A 208 -2.62 -23.18 -6.66
CA VAL A 208 -1.49 -23.56 -7.53
C VAL A 208 -0.25 -22.74 -7.20
N GLY A 209 -0.40 -21.47 -6.85
CA GLY A 209 0.70 -20.61 -6.43
C GLY A 209 0.26 -19.26 -5.88
N LEU A 210 1.23 -18.47 -5.42
CA LEU A 210 1.01 -17.12 -4.90
C LEU A 210 1.37 -16.07 -5.96
N SER A 211 0.35 -15.55 -6.63
CA SER A 211 0.49 -14.43 -7.56
C SER A 211 0.51 -13.09 -6.81
N GLY A 212 1.20 -12.08 -7.34
CA GLY A 212 1.21 -10.71 -6.83
C GLY A 212 0.56 -9.74 -7.81
N ALA A 213 0.71 -8.43 -7.57
CA ALA A 213 0.18 -7.37 -8.43
C ALA A 213 0.62 -7.43 -9.89
N HIS A 214 1.86 -7.86 -10.15
CA HIS A 214 2.46 -7.85 -11.49
C HIS A 214 2.86 -9.24 -11.99
N THR A 215 2.49 -10.29 -11.25
CA THR A 215 2.73 -11.67 -11.65
C THR A 215 1.41 -12.41 -11.82
N ARG A 216 1.38 -13.33 -12.79
CA ARG A 216 0.20 -14.18 -13.05
C ARG A 216 0.62 -15.61 -13.40
N ALA A 217 -0.34 -16.52 -13.36
CA ALA A 217 -0.11 -17.93 -13.66
C ALA A 217 1.07 -18.51 -12.88
N CYS A 218 1.17 -18.14 -11.61
CA CYS A 218 2.18 -18.63 -10.69
C CYS A 218 1.93 -20.10 -10.36
N ARG A 219 3.01 -20.87 -10.30
CA ARG A 219 3.01 -22.29 -9.93
C ARG A 219 4.07 -22.49 -8.86
N ALA A 220 3.64 -22.89 -7.67
CA ALA A 220 4.52 -23.25 -6.58
C ALA A 220 4.82 -24.75 -6.64
N LYS A 221 6.07 -25.11 -6.36
CA LYS A 221 6.50 -26.49 -6.14
C LYS A 221 7.17 -26.55 -4.78
N VAL A 222 6.61 -27.33 -3.86
CA VAL A 222 7.25 -27.60 -2.55
C VAL A 222 8.50 -28.43 -2.81
N LEU A 223 9.65 -27.92 -2.37
CA LEU A 223 10.93 -28.59 -2.41
C LEU A 223 11.14 -29.41 -1.13
N SER A 224 10.77 -28.83 0.01
CA SER A 224 10.84 -29.47 1.32
C SER A 224 9.80 -28.84 2.26
N HIS A 225 9.40 -29.56 3.32
CA HIS A 225 8.64 -28.96 4.41
C HIS A 225 9.06 -29.55 5.75
N ARG A 226 9.00 -28.74 6.80
CA ARG A 226 9.23 -29.15 8.19
C ARG A 226 8.27 -28.41 9.09
N GLY A 227 7.33 -29.15 9.69
CA GLY A 227 6.26 -28.55 10.49
C GLY A 227 5.49 -27.52 9.67
N LYS A 228 5.48 -26.26 10.14
CA LYS A 228 4.77 -25.13 9.49
C LYS A 228 5.57 -24.44 8.38
N ALA A 229 6.84 -24.79 8.18
CA ALA A 229 7.71 -24.14 7.21
C ALA A 229 7.80 -24.95 5.91
N TYR A 230 7.54 -24.30 4.78
CA TYR A 230 7.58 -24.85 3.43
C TYR A 230 8.67 -24.13 2.64
N GLU A 231 9.62 -24.86 2.08
CA GLU A 231 10.52 -24.34 1.06
C GLU A 231 9.93 -24.63 -0.31
N LEU A 232 9.85 -23.61 -1.15
CA LEU A 232 9.21 -23.71 -2.45
C LEU A 232 10.03 -23.02 -3.54
N ASP A 233 10.01 -23.60 -4.73
CA ASP A 233 10.33 -22.90 -5.98
C ASP A 233 9.01 -22.43 -6.60
N GLN A 234 8.89 -21.13 -6.85
CA GLN A 234 7.68 -20.59 -7.48
C GLN A 234 7.99 -19.98 -8.83
N SER A 235 7.31 -20.49 -9.85
CA SER A 235 7.43 -20.05 -11.24
C SER A 235 6.24 -19.18 -11.65
N CYS A 236 6.46 -17.95 -12.08
CA CYS A 236 5.42 -16.99 -12.46
C CYS A 236 5.63 -16.42 -13.87
N LEU A 237 4.57 -15.96 -14.53
CA LEU A 237 4.69 -15.06 -15.68
C LEU A 237 4.83 -13.63 -15.19
N ASP A 238 5.87 -12.96 -15.65
CA ASP A 238 6.43 -11.78 -14.99
C ASP A 238 6.37 -10.51 -15.85
N ALA A 239 5.16 -10.05 -16.08
CA ALA A 239 4.87 -8.73 -16.61
C ALA A 239 3.44 -8.40 -16.23
N GLY A 240 3.20 -7.18 -15.70
CA GLY A 240 1.86 -6.70 -15.39
C GLY A 240 0.88 -6.93 -16.55
N SER A 241 1.04 -6.17 -17.65
CA SER A 241 0.27 -6.36 -18.89
C SER A 241 1.20 -6.65 -20.08
N GLY A 242 0.83 -7.68 -20.88
CA GLY A 242 1.51 -8.07 -22.12
C GLY A 242 2.23 -9.43 -22.07
N PRO A 243 3.05 -9.73 -23.11
CA PRO A 243 3.93 -10.88 -23.13
C PRO A 243 4.90 -10.83 -21.95
N ALA A 244 5.07 -11.95 -21.27
CA ALA A 244 5.83 -12.03 -20.04
C ALA A 244 6.71 -13.28 -20.05
N LYS A 245 7.98 -13.15 -19.67
CA LYS A 245 8.85 -14.31 -19.47
C LYS A 245 8.42 -15.04 -18.20
N ARG A 246 8.56 -16.37 -18.21
CA ARG A 246 8.42 -17.18 -17.01
C ARG A 246 9.71 -17.09 -16.18
N THR A 247 9.60 -16.69 -14.93
CA THR A 247 10.72 -16.58 -13.97
C THR A 247 10.44 -17.49 -12.77
N SER A 248 11.48 -18.01 -12.13
CA SER A 248 11.37 -18.84 -10.93
C SER A 248 12.14 -18.20 -9.76
N GLU A 249 11.55 -18.22 -8.57
CA GLU A 249 12.14 -17.73 -7.33
C GLU A 249 11.97 -18.76 -6.20
N ARG A 250 13.08 -19.11 -5.53
CA ARG A 250 13.04 -19.88 -4.28
C ARG A 250 12.65 -19.00 -3.11
N GLN A 251 11.75 -19.49 -2.28
CA GLN A 251 11.28 -18.78 -1.09
C GLN A 251 10.85 -19.77 0.01
N THR A 252 10.68 -19.25 1.22
CA THR A 252 10.16 -20.02 2.36
C THR A 252 8.85 -19.41 2.81
N ILE A 253 7.84 -20.25 3.05
CA ILE A 253 6.56 -19.83 3.62
C ILE A 253 6.38 -20.53 4.96
N VAL A 254 6.15 -19.76 6.01
CA VAL A 254 5.75 -20.27 7.32
C VAL A 254 4.26 -20.06 7.47
N ILE A 255 3.50 -21.15 7.48
CA ILE A 255 2.03 -21.12 7.59
C ILE A 255 1.66 -21.13 9.06
N GLU A 256 1.14 -20.02 9.56
CA GLU A 256 0.76 -19.89 10.97
C GLU A 256 -0.59 -20.55 11.22
N ASN A 257 -1.52 -20.25 10.32
CA ASN A 257 -2.82 -20.89 10.13
C ASN A 257 -3.26 -20.71 8.66
N ASN A 258 -4.43 -21.22 8.28
CA ASN A 258 -4.93 -21.16 6.92
C ASN A 258 -5.26 -19.74 6.40
N LEU A 259 -5.30 -18.73 7.28
CA LEU A 259 -5.58 -17.33 6.96
C LEU A 259 -4.36 -16.41 7.15
N ASN A 260 -3.25 -16.92 7.68
CA ASN A 260 -2.08 -16.10 8.01
C ASN A 260 -0.80 -16.87 7.72
N PHE A 261 0.12 -16.22 7.01
CA PHE A 261 1.44 -16.78 6.74
C PHE A 261 2.52 -15.72 6.71
N VAL A 262 3.74 -16.18 6.86
CA VAL A 262 4.95 -15.38 6.71
C VAL A 262 5.69 -15.84 5.47
N LEU A 263 6.02 -14.90 4.60
CA LEU A 263 6.81 -15.14 3.40
C LEU A 263 8.22 -14.60 3.57
N ARG A 264 9.21 -15.47 3.42
CA ARG A 264 10.63 -15.15 3.49
C ARG A 264 11.26 -15.31 2.11
N ARG A 265 11.88 -14.24 1.63
CA ARG A 265 12.64 -14.19 0.38
C ARG A 265 14.02 -13.60 0.67
N LYS A 266 14.92 -13.61 -0.32
CA LYS A 266 16.21 -12.90 -0.22
C LYS A 266 16.03 -11.43 0.19
N ALA A 267 14.96 -10.79 -0.28
CA ALA A 267 14.65 -9.41 0.03
C ALA A 267 14.01 -9.17 1.41
N GLY A 268 13.75 -10.21 2.20
CA GLY A 268 13.27 -10.05 3.57
C GLY A 268 12.05 -10.90 3.89
N GLU A 269 11.48 -10.61 5.05
CA GLU A 269 10.33 -11.29 5.61
C GLU A 269 9.10 -10.36 5.58
N GLN A 270 7.95 -10.89 5.18
CA GLN A 270 6.69 -10.18 5.25
C GLN A 270 5.57 -11.10 5.69
N ARG A 271 4.78 -10.64 6.65
CA ARG A 271 3.58 -11.32 7.13
C ARG A 271 2.36 -10.90 6.33
N PHE A 272 1.49 -11.87 6.06
CA PHE A 272 0.27 -11.71 5.27
C PHE A 272 -0.94 -12.25 6.03
N LYS A 273 -2.07 -11.56 5.89
CA LYS A 273 -3.39 -11.91 6.44
C LYS A 273 -4.40 -12.03 5.31
N TYR A 274 -5.32 -12.99 5.41
CA TYR A 274 -6.42 -13.15 4.46
C TYR A 274 -7.39 -11.97 4.53
N CYS A 275 -7.89 -11.53 3.38
CA CYS A 275 -8.93 -10.52 3.25
C CYS A 275 -10.15 -11.13 2.57
N ALA A 276 -11.30 -11.10 3.26
CA ALA A 276 -12.57 -11.55 2.70
C ALA A 276 -12.96 -10.72 1.47
N ALA A 277 -13.59 -11.36 0.47
CA ALA A 277 -13.95 -10.70 -0.79
C ALA A 277 -14.85 -9.46 -0.61
N SER A 278 -15.65 -9.42 0.46
CA SER A 278 -16.49 -8.26 0.82
C SER A 278 -15.68 -7.03 1.24
N LEU A 279 -14.47 -7.21 1.77
CA LEU A 279 -13.59 -6.14 2.24
C LEU A 279 -12.67 -5.61 1.14
N LEU A 280 -12.60 -6.29 0.00
CA LEU A 280 -11.70 -5.95 -1.09
C LEU A 280 -12.32 -4.91 -2.03
N PRO A 281 -11.50 -3.99 -2.57
CA PRO A 281 -11.96 -3.08 -3.61
C PRO A 281 -12.34 -3.87 -4.88
N ALA A 282 -13.26 -3.33 -5.68
CA ALA A 282 -13.86 -4.02 -6.82
C ALA A 282 -12.82 -4.60 -7.82
N GLY A 283 -11.70 -3.92 -8.02
CA GLY A 283 -10.63 -4.36 -8.94
C GLY A 283 -9.67 -5.42 -8.40
N VAL A 284 -9.85 -5.93 -7.18
CA VAL A 284 -8.96 -6.92 -6.52
C VAL A 284 -9.64 -8.27 -6.28
N LYS A 285 -10.97 -8.32 -6.40
CA LYS A 285 -11.76 -9.56 -6.24
C LYS A 285 -11.28 -10.64 -7.22
#